data_AF-C3X5M3-F1
#
_entry.id   AF-C3X5M3-F1
#
_cell.length_a   1.000
_cell.length_b   1.000
_cell.length_c   1.000
_cell.angle_alpha   90.00
_cell.angle_beta   90.00
_cell.angle_gamma   90.00
#
_symmetry.space_group_name_H-M   'P 1'
#
loop_
_entity.id
_entity.type
_entity.pdbx_description
1 polymer ?
#
loop_
_entity_poly.entity_id
_entity_poly.type
_entity_poly.pdbx_seq_one_letter_code
_entity_poly.pdbx_strand_id
1 'polypeptide(L)'
;MLVIFKSKAGADIIMFEENAREILDLFGKDIEKGIITAEQTDAAITTLEKEIKRRKQIEAEEKAERERMEREEQERKEKEAEEDKDKDPFDDRKKEPPKPEPPVSFSARSYPFLQLLKAANKKKKDIYWGV
;
A
#
# COMPACT_ATOMS: atom_id res chain seq x y z
N MET A 1 4.73 -16.25 -4.72
CA MET A 1 6.13 -16.29 -5.24
C MET A 1 6.75 -14.90 -5.12
N LEU A 2 8.08 -14.76 -5.24
CA LEU A 2 8.77 -13.46 -5.23
C LEU A 2 9.21 -13.09 -6.65
N VAL A 3 9.10 -11.80 -6.99
CA VAL A 3 9.58 -11.23 -8.25
C VAL A 3 10.77 -10.34 -7.97
N ILE A 4 11.84 -10.50 -8.74
CA ILE A 4 13.08 -9.74 -8.61
C ILE A 4 13.23 -8.85 -9.85
N PHE A 5 13.13 -7.55 -9.64
CA PHE A 5 13.40 -6.53 -10.66
C PHE A 5 14.86 -6.12 -10.60
N LYS A 6 15.56 -6.29 -11.71
CA LYS A 6 16.98 -6.01 -11.86
C LYS A 6 17.18 -4.82 -12.78
N SER A 7 18.14 -3.96 -12.45
CA SER A 7 18.61 -2.91 -13.35
C SER A 7 20.04 -2.51 -13.01
N LYS A 8 20.85 -2.22 -14.04
CA LYS A 8 22.20 -1.64 -13.84
C LYS A 8 22.16 -0.24 -13.23
N ALA A 9 20.99 0.36 -13.08
CA ALA A 9 20.83 1.69 -12.49
C ALA A 9 20.82 1.71 -10.96
N GLY A 10 20.55 0.59 -10.27
CA GLY A 10 20.35 0.57 -8.83
C GLY A 10 20.42 -0.82 -8.22
N ALA A 11 19.98 -0.94 -6.96
CA ALA A 11 19.85 -2.22 -6.29
C ALA A 11 18.64 -3.01 -6.82
N ASP A 12 18.72 -4.33 -6.73
CA ASP A 12 17.62 -5.22 -7.09
C ASP A 12 16.42 -4.98 -6.15
N ILE A 13 15.23 -4.89 -6.73
CA ILE A 13 13.98 -4.75 -5.96
C ILE A 13 13.29 -6.11 -5.94
N ILE A 14 13.02 -6.61 -4.75
CA ILE A 14 12.33 -7.88 -4.52
C ILE A 14 10.96 -7.56 -3.93
N MET A 15 9.90 -8.12 -4.51
CA MET A 15 8.55 -7.95 -3.98
C MET A 15 7.72 -9.22 -4.17
N PHE A 16 6.66 -9.35 -3.38
CA PHE A 16 5.68 -10.41 -3.57
C PHE A 16 5.00 -10.29 -4.93
N GLU A 17 4.71 -11.43 -5.55
CA GLU A 17 4.07 -11.52 -6.86
C GLU A 17 2.76 -10.72 -6.94
N GLU A 18 1.94 -10.76 -5.90
CA GLU A 18 0.68 -10.00 -5.83
C GLU A 18 0.92 -8.49 -5.99
N ASN A 19 1.94 -7.96 -5.30
CA ASN A 19 2.30 -6.55 -5.38
C ASN A 19 2.87 -6.20 -6.76
N ALA A 20 3.71 -7.07 -7.31
CA ALA A 20 4.30 -6.89 -8.63
C ALA A 20 3.22 -6.91 -9.72
N ARG A 21 2.24 -7.82 -9.62
CA ARG A 21 1.12 -7.93 -10.55
C ARG A 21 0.30 -6.65 -10.59
N GLU A 22 -0.08 -6.11 -9.43
CA GLU A 22 -0.80 -4.83 -9.37
C GLU A 22 -0.07 -3.68 -10.09
N ILE A 23 1.27 -3.66 -10.07
CA ILE A 23 2.08 -2.65 -10.74
C ILE A 23 2.22 -2.94 -12.23
N LEU A 24 2.53 -4.18 -12.61
CA LEU A 24 2.78 -4.57 -14.00
C LEU A 24 1.51 -4.56 -14.86
N ASP A 25 0.36 -4.84 -14.27
CA ASP A 25 -0.94 -4.71 -14.93
C ASP A 25 -1.20 -3.27 -15.40
N LEU A 26 -0.73 -2.25 -14.65
CA LEU A 26 -0.81 -0.84 -15.07
C LEU A 26 -0.03 -0.55 -16.36
N PHE A 27 0.99 -1.37 -16.64
CA PHE A 27 1.83 -1.24 -17.83
C PHE A 27 1.47 -2.26 -18.91
N GLY A 28 0.47 -3.12 -18.67
CA GLY A 28 0.10 -4.22 -19.56
C GLY A 28 1.25 -5.21 -19.79
N LYS A 29 2.06 -5.48 -18.75
CA LYS A 29 3.21 -6.39 -18.84
C LYS A 29 2.99 -7.67 -18.03
N ASP A 30 3.61 -8.74 -18.50
CA ASP A 30 3.55 -10.05 -17.86
C ASP A 30 4.37 -10.12 -16.56
N ILE A 31 3.88 -10.88 -15.60
CA ILE A 31 4.47 -11.03 -14.26
C ILE A 31 5.67 -11.97 -14.23
N GLU A 32 5.69 -13.01 -15.07
CA GLU A 32 6.72 -14.04 -15.06
C GLU A 32 7.99 -13.52 -15.70
N LYS A 33 7.87 -12.82 -16.84
CA LYS A 33 9.02 -12.31 -17.57
C LYS A 33 8.71 -11.04 -18.35
N GLY A 34 9.61 -10.07 -18.27
CA GLY A 34 9.48 -8.86 -19.05
C GLY A 34 10.64 -7.87 -18.91
N ILE A 35 10.50 -6.78 -19.66
CA ILE A 35 11.44 -5.66 -19.68
C ILE A 35 10.68 -4.34 -19.79
N ILE A 36 11.13 -3.34 -19.03
CA ILE A 36 10.80 -1.93 -19.20
C ILE A 36 12.07 -1.27 -19.74
N THR A 37 12.01 -0.80 -20.99
CA THR A 37 13.16 -0.15 -21.62
C THR A 37 13.37 1.25 -21.05
N ALA A 38 14.59 1.77 -21.15
CA ALA A 38 14.93 3.12 -20.71
C ALA A 38 13.97 4.19 -21.28
N GLU A 39 13.50 4.03 -22.51
CA GLU A 39 12.55 4.93 -23.17
C GLU A 39 11.13 4.82 -22.60
N GLN A 40 10.75 3.65 -22.09
CA GLN A 40 9.45 3.42 -21.45
C GLN A 40 9.38 3.96 -20.02
N THR A 41 10.54 4.19 -19.38
CA THR A 41 10.58 4.58 -17.96
C THR A 41 9.88 5.91 -17.67
N ASP A 42 9.98 6.91 -18.55
CA ASP A 42 9.32 8.21 -18.38
C ASP A 42 7.79 8.07 -18.31
N ALA A 43 7.22 7.30 -19.25
CA ALA A 43 5.78 7.02 -19.27
C ALA A 43 5.35 6.18 -18.06
N ALA A 44 6.15 5.17 -17.70
CA ALA A 44 5.86 4.31 -16.55
C ALA A 44 5.88 5.06 -15.22
N ILE A 45 6.83 6.00 -15.01
CA ILE A 45 6.89 6.86 -13.83
C ILE A 45 5.60 7.68 -13.73
N THR A 46 5.21 8.33 -14.81
CA THR A 46 4.01 9.20 -14.84
C THR A 46 2.74 8.41 -14.52
N THR A 47 2.58 7.23 -15.12
CA THR A 47 1.43 6.36 -14.87
C THR A 47 1.39 5.87 -13.43
N LEU A 48 2.52 5.43 -12.88
CA LEU A 48 2.57 4.92 -11.51
C LEU A 48 2.36 6.02 -10.48
N GLU A 49 2.93 7.22 -10.66
CA GLU A 49 2.70 8.35 -9.76
C GLU A 49 1.24 8.80 -9.76
N LYS A 50 0.60 8.81 -10.93
CA LYS A 50 -0.83 9.11 -11.05
C LYS A 50 -1.70 8.10 -10.30
N GLU A 51 -1.38 6.82 -10.44
CA GLU A 51 -2.12 5.74 -9.76
C GLU A 51 -1.90 5.77 -8.24
N ILE A 52 -0.66 5.97 -7.78
CA ILE A 52 -0.35 6.16 -6.36
C ILE A 52 -1.14 7.33 -5.79
N LYS A 53 -1.18 8.47 -6.48
CA LYS A 53 -1.95 9.64 -6.03
C LYS A 53 -3.44 9.33 -5.92
N ARG A 54 -4.01 8.66 -6.93
CA ARG A 54 -5.42 8.25 -6.96
C ARG A 54 -5.77 7.35 -5.77
N ARG A 55 -4.99 6.28 -5.55
CA ARG A 55 -5.25 5.34 -4.46
C ARG A 55 -5.05 5.96 -3.09
N LYS A 56 -4.04 6.83 -2.92
CA LYS A 56 -3.82 7.55 -1.67
C LYS A 56 -4.98 8.47 -1.31
N GLN A 57 -5.65 9.07 -2.29
CA GLN A 57 -6.84 9.90 -2.04
C GLN A 57 -8.00 9.05 -1.53
N ILE A 58 -8.30 7.93 -2.20
CA ILE A 58 -9.36 7.00 -1.79
C ILE A 58 -9.09 6.48 -0.38
N GLU A 59 -7.85 6.05 -0.10
CA GLU A 59 -7.45 5.54 1.21
C GLU A 59 -7.58 6.61 2.31
N ALA A 60 -7.23 7.87 2.01
CA ALA A 60 -7.37 8.96 2.97
C ALA A 60 -8.83 9.28 3.29
N GLU A 61 -9.72 9.19 2.30
CA GLU A 61 -11.16 9.36 2.46
C GLU A 61 -11.75 8.23 3.31
N GLU A 62 -11.46 6.97 2.97
CA GLU A 62 -11.90 5.78 3.73
C GLU A 62 -11.39 5.80 5.18
N LYS A 63 -10.14 6.23 5.38
CA LYS A 63 -9.56 6.37 6.72
C LYS A 63 -10.28 7.45 7.51
N ALA A 64 -10.55 8.62 6.91
CA ALA A 64 -11.26 9.70 7.59
C ALA A 64 -12.70 9.29 7.95
N GLU A 65 -13.38 8.53 7.09
CA GLU A 65 -14.71 8.00 7.36
C GLU A 65 -14.69 6.98 8.51
N ARG A 66 -13.72 6.06 8.50
CA ARG A 66 -13.53 5.09 9.58
C ARG A 66 -13.28 5.78 10.92
N GLU A 67 -12.38 6.77 10.95
CA GLU A 67 -12.08 7.53 12.17
C GLU A 67 -13.31 8.29 12.71
N ARG A 68 -14.18 8.78 11.83
CA ARG A 68 -15.45 9.40 12.24
C ARG A 68 -16.39 8.37 12.87
N MET A 69 -16.61 7.24 12.20
CA MET A 69 -17.46 6.16 12.72
C MET A 69 -16.96 5.63 14.07
N GLU A 70 -15.64 5.46 14.21
CA GLU A 70 -15.02 5.01 15.45
C GLU A 70 -15.20 6.01 16.60
N ARG A 71 -15.05 7.32 16.32
CA ARG A 71 -15.33 8.36 17.32
C ARG A 71 -16.79 8.34 17.76
N GLU A 72 -17.73 8.25 16.80
CA GLU A 72 -19.17 8.18 17.11
C GLU A 72 -19.53 6.93 17.92
N GLU A 73 -18.95 5.77 17.59
CA GLU A 73 -19.13 4.53 18.35
C GLU A 73 -18.57 4.66 19.78
N GLN A 74 -17.38 5.24 19.93
CA GLN A 74 -16.76 5.46 21.23
C GLN A 74 -17.62 6.40 22.10
N GLU A 75 -18.11 7.50 21.54
CA GLU A 75 -19.00 8.43 22.25
C GLU A 75 -20.32 7.76 22.69
N ARG A 76 -20.87 6.83 21.89
CA ARG A 76 -22.05 6.04 22.28
C ARG A 76 -21.74 5.09 23.44
N LYS A 77 -20.62 4.35 23.37
CA LYS A 77 -20.19 3.44 24.43
C LYS A 77 -19.93 4.16 25.75
N GLU A 78 -19.33 5.36 25.70
CA GLU A 78 -19.08 6.19 26.88
C GLU A 78 -20.41 6.64 27.54
N LYS A 79 -21.40 7.06 26.75
CA LYS A 79 -22.74 7.42 27.25
C LYS A 79 -23.48 6.22 27.87
N GLU A 80 -23.46 5.07 27.21
CA GLU A 80 -24.06 3.83 27.73
C GLU A 80 -23.38 3.38 29.04
N ALA A 81 -22.06 3.54 29.17
CA ALA A 81 -21.34 3.23 30.40
C ALA A 81 -21.65 4.22 31.54
N GLU A 82 -21.91 5.50 31.24
CA GLU A 82 -22.33 6.49 32.23
C GLU A 82 -23.76 6.28 32.74
N GLU A 83 -24.64 5.68 31.93
CA GLU A 83 -26.02 5.33 32.31
C GLU A 83 -26.12 4.04 33.16
N ASP A 84 -25.12 3.14 33.07
CA ASP A 84 -25.12 1.81 33.70
C ASP A 84 -24.22 1.74 34.96
N LYS A 85 -24.24 2.79 35.80
CA LYS A 85 -23.38 2.97 36.99
C LYS A 85 -23.61 1.99 38.16
N ASP A 86 -24.59 1.09 38.06
CA ASP A 86 -24.94 0.11 39.11
C ASP A 86 -24.21 -1.26 38.96
N LYS A 87 -23.23 -1.39 38.06
CA LYS A 87 -22.49 -2.66 37.83
C LYS A 87 -21.19 -2.80 38.62
N ASP A 88 -21.00 -4.02 39.14
CA ASP A 88 -19.89 -4.46 40.00
C ASP A 88 -18.50 -4.19 39.38
N PRO A 89 -17.56 -3.50 40.07
CA PRO A 89 -16.24 -3.13 39.55
C PRO A 89 -15.30 -4.31 39.22
N PHE A 90 -15.66 -5.54 39.62
CA PHE A 90 -14.82 -6.74 39.46
C PHE A 90 -15.07 -7.55 38.18
N ASP A 91 -15.85 -7.04 37.22
CA ASP A 91 -16.06 -7.74 35.95
C ASP A 91 -14.89 -7.55 34.96
N ASP A 92 -13.86 -8.39 35.10
CA ASP A 92 -12.64 -8.42 34.27
C ASP A 92 -12.86 -8.90 32.81
N ARG A 93 -14.11 -9.14 32.38
CA ARG A 93 -14.44 -9.74 31.06
C ARG A 93 -14.53 -8.76 29.88
N LYS A 94 -14.30 -7.45 30.09
CA LYS A 94 -14.50 -6.40 29.04
C LYS A 94 -13.22 -5.70 28.55
N LYS A 95 -12.07 -6.38 28.45
CA LYS A 95 -10.99 -5.85 27.63
C LYS A 95 -11.28 -6.14 26.16
N GLU A 96 -11.70 -5.11 25.42
CA GLU A 96 -11.80 -5.22 23.95
C GLU A 96 -10.42 -5.62 23.39
N PRO A 97 -10.35 -6.64 22.52
CA PRO A 97 -9.10 -7.03 21.91
C PRO A 97 -8.54 -5.88 21.05
N PRO A 98 -7.20 -5.74 20.95
CA PRO A 98 -6.60 -4.71 20.12
C PRO A 98 -7.05 -4.87 18.67
N LYS A 99 -7.50 -3.77 18.05
CA LYS A 99 -7.91 -3.75 16.64
C LYS A 99 -6.71 -4.08 15.75
N PRO A 100 -6.88 -4.90 14.69
CA PRO A 100 -5.79 -5.20 13.76
C PRO A 100 -5.33 -3.94 13.03
N GLU A 101 -4.02 -3.78 12.88
CA GLU A 101 -3.46 -2.68 12.09
C GLU A 101 -3.88 -2.78 10.61
N PRO A 102 -4.12 -1.65 9.94
CA PRO A 102 -4.46 -1.66 8.53
C PRO A 102 -3.29 -2.21 7.69
N PRO A 103 -3.57 -2.93 6.59
CA PRO A 103 -2.53 -3.49 5.73
C PRO A 103 -1.70 -2.38 5.07
N VAL A 104 -0.48 -2.73 4.66
CA VAL A 104 0.39 -1.80 3.92
C VAL A 104 -0.27 -1.38 2.60
N SER A 105 -0.42 -0.07 2.43
CA SER A 105 -1.10 0.48 1.26
C SER A 105 -0.33 0.22 -0.04
N PHE A 106 -1.06 0.23 -1.16
CA PHE A 106 -0.45 0.15 -2.50
C PHE A 106 0.63 1.22 -2.69
N SER A 107 0.36 2.45 -2.22
CA SER A 107 1.29 3.58 -2.30
C SER A 107 2.63 3.28 -1.63
N ALA A 108 2.58 2.68 -0.43
CA ALA A 108 3.79 2.30 0.31
C ALA A 108 4.55 1.17 -0.38
N ARG A 109 3.82 0.14 -0.86
CA ARG A 109 4.39 -1.04 -1.54
C ARG A 109 5.04 -0.69 -2.88
N SER A 110 4.52 0.29 -3.62
CA SER A 110 4.98 0.67 -4.96
C SER A 110 6.19 1.63 -4.97
N TYR A 111 6.51 2.24 -3.83
CA TYR A 111 7.56 3.27 -3.76
C TYR A 111 8.96 2.76 -4.11
N PRO A 112 9.42 1.59 -3.63
CA PRO A 112 10.74 1.05 -4.01
C PRO A 112 10.88 0.85 -5.53
N PHE A 113 9.81 0.38 -6.18
CA PHE A 113 9.78 0.21 -7.63
C PHE A 113 9.81 1.55 -8.37
N LEU A 114 9.07 2.55 -7.88
CA LEU A 114 9.11 3.92 -8.42
C LEU A 114 10.52 4.51 -8.34
N GLN A 115 11.26 4.26 -7.24
CA GLN A 115 12.64 4.71 -7.11
C GLN A 115 13.56 4.03 -8.14
N LEU A 116 13.37 2.73 -8.37
CA LEU A 116 14.10 2.01 -9.41
C LEU A 116 13.80 2.58 -10.80
N LEU A 117 12.53 2.85 -11.13
CA LEU A 117 12.13 3.50 -12.38
C LEU A 117 12.81 4.86 -12.56
N LYS A 118 12.81 5.71 -11.53
CA LYS A 118 13.49 7.02 -11.56
C LYS A 118 14.99 6.89 -11.77
N ALA A 119 15.63 5.93 -11.10
CA ALA A 119 17.05 5.66 -11.26
C ALA A 119 17.38 5.13 -12.68
N ALA A 120 16.57 4.20 -13.18
CA ALA A 120 16.66 3.62 -14.52
C ALA A 120 16.51 4.68 -15.61
N ASN A 121 15.53 5.56 -15.48
CA ASN A 121 15.34 6.69 -16.38
C ASN A 121 16.56 7.63 -16.37
N LYS A 122 17.01 8.05 -15.19
CA LYS A 122 18.14 8.98 -15.03
C LYS A 122 19.43 8.44 -15.66
N LYS A 123 19.67 7.13 -15.54
CA LYS A 123 20.88 6.47 -16.05
C LYS A 123 20.68 5.83 -17.44
N LYS A 124 19.48 5.99 -18.03
CA LYS A 124 19.06 5.36 -19.29
C LYS A 124 19.39 3.86 -19.32
N LYS A 125 18.93 3.13 -18.30
CA LYS A 125 19.06 1.68 -18.17
C LYS A 125 17.69 1.02 -18.16
N ASP A 126 17.66 -0.21 -18.64
CA ASP A 126 16.45 -1.02 -18.64
C ASP A 126 16.23 -1.68 -17.27
N ILE A 127 14.98 -2.08 -17.02
CA ILE A 127 14.57 -2.90 -15.88
C ILE A 127 14.04 -4.22 -16.42
N TYR A 128 14.50 -5.34 -15.89
CA TYR A 128 14.10 -6.67 -16.34
C TYR A 128 13.84 -7.62 -15.16
N TRP A 129 13.05 -8.67 -15.41
CA TRP A 129 12.69 -9.72 -14.46
C TRP A 129 12.41 -11.03 -15.21
N GLY A 130 12.34 -12.15 -14.49
CA GLY A 130 12.09 -13.46 -15.10
C GLY A 130 13.28 -14.01 -15.87
N VAL A 131 14.50 -13.72 -15.39
CA VAL A 131 15.76 -14.18 -15.96
C VAL A 131 16.35 -15.28 -15.09
#